data_AF-A0A9E5FLP3-F1
#
_entry.id   AF-A0A9E5FLP3-F1
#
_cell.length_a   1.000
_cell.length_b   1.000
_cell.length_c   1.000
_cell.angle_alpha   90.00
_cell.angle_beta   90.00
_cell.angle_gamma   90.00
#
_symmetry.space_group_name_H-M   'P 1'
#
loop_
_entity.id
_entity.type
_entity.pdbx_description
1 polymer ?
#
loop_
_entity_poly.entity_id
_entity_poly.type
_entity_poly.pdbx_seq_one_letter_code
_entity_poly.pdbx_strand_id
1 'polypeptide(L)'
;MYQVTINRLTREEVETNTKLLIEFVALFTAKNHQDLLKLFHPKGRFFNIPARATLDGYFFEVLNTRYGVSQHFCMHVNHGFSMDHKPGEHVVEFRFMDFNPFTMGPENDPNKNLTRALGEPGDEDLKEMIYRFSLTFKDGKIFTLRHPKRFTADLEYFNLSN
;
A
#
# COMPACT_ATOMS: atom_id res chain seq x y z
N MET A 1 -0.32 27.93 0.44
CA MET A 1 -0.19 26.55 0.97
C MET A 1 -1.29 26.33 2.00
N TYR A 2 -2.10 25.29 1.84
CA TYR A 2 -3.09 24.89 2.87
C TYR A 2 -2.39 23.89 3.78
N GLN A 3 -2.09 24.28 5.03
CA GLN A 3 -1.50 23.39 6.03
C GLN A 3 -2.60 22.60 6.72
N VAL A 4 -2.38 21.29 6.90
CA VAL A 4 -3.34 20.40 7.56
C VAL A 4 -2.77 19.94 8.90
N THR A 5 -3.58 19.98 9.95
CA THR A 5 -3.19 19.57 11.30
C THR A 5 -3.56 18.10 11.55
N ILE A 6 -2.61 17.30 12.04
CA ILE A 6 -2.82 15.89 12.41
C ILE A 6 -2.41 15.63 13.86
N ASN A 7 -3.12 14.73 14.54
CA ASN A 7 -2.80 14.36 15.92
C ASN A 7 -1.49 13.57 15.99
N ARG A 8 -0.67 13.90 16.99
CA ARG A 8 0.57 13.17 17.26
C ARG A 8 0.25 11.82 17.92
N LEU A 9 0.71 10.75 17.30
CA LEU A 9 0.66 9.41 17.89
C LEU A 9 1.68 9.28 19.02
N THR A 10 1.37 8.46 20.02
CA THR A 10 2.35 8.05 21.03
C THR A 10 3.45 7.20 20.40
N ARG A 11 4.61 7.11 21.06
CA ARG A 11 5.73 6.29 20.57
C ARG A 11 5.35 4.82 20.42
N GLU A 12 4.59 4.28 21.36
CA GLU A 12 4.15 2.88 21.34
C GLU A 12 3.19 2.60 20.17
N GLU A 13 2.28 3.52 19.88
CA GLU A 13 1.41 3.44 18.71
C GLU A 13 2.22 3.51 17.41
N VAL A 14 3.22 4.40 17.32
CA VAL A 14 4.10 4.49 16.14
C VAL A 14 4.84 3.17 15.92
N GLU A 15 5.42 2.59 16.97
CA GLU A 15 6.16 1.31 16.87
C GLU A 15 5.23 0.17 16.45
N THR A 16 4.01 0.11 17.02
CA THR A 16 3.02 -0.92 16.68
C THR A 16 2.51 -0.77 15.25
N ASN A 17 2.16 0.44 14.84
CA ASN A 17 1.67 0.74 13.49
C ASN A 17 2.74 0.45 12.45
N THR A 18 4.00 0.78 12.75
CA THR A 18 5.15 0.50 11.87
C THR A 18 5.33 -1.01 11.67
N LYS A 19 5.26 -1.81 12.73
CA LYS A 19 5.34 -3.28 12.62
C LYS A 19 4.22 -3.85 11.75
N LEU A 20 2.97 -3.41 11.97
CA LEU A 20 1.82 -3.83 11.16
C LEU A 20 1.97 -3.43 9.69
N LEU A 21 2.51 -2.24 9.43
CA LEU A 21 2.77 -1.78 8.07
C LEU A 21 3.82 -2.64 7.36
N ILE A 22 4.92 -2.95 8.04
CA ILE A 22 5.98 -3.84 7.53
C ILE A 22 5.40 -5.23 7.24
N GLU A 23 4.62 -5.79 8.15
CA GLU A 23 3.98 -7.10 7.97
C GLU A 23 3.00 -7.10 6.81
N PHE A 24 2.18 -6.05 6.67
CA PHE A 24 1.28 -5.89 5.53
C PHE A 24 2.04 -5.86 4.21
N VAL A 25 3.12 -5.08 4.11
CA VAL A 25 3.97 -5.01 2.92
C VAL A 25 4.57 -6.36 2.58
N ALA A 26 5.12 -7.07 3.57
CA ALA A 26 5.72 -8.38 3.38
C ALA A 26 4.70 -9.40 2.87
N LEU A 27 3.53 -9.49 3.51
CA LEU A 27 2.49 -10.45 3.16
C LEU A 27 1.86 -10.15 1.78
N PHE A 28 1.63 -8.87 1.47
CA PHE A 28 1.09 -8.47 0.16
C PHE A 28 2.09 -8.76 -0.97
N THR A 29 3.38 -8.45 -0.75
CA THR A 29 4.46 -8.75 -1.69
C THR A 29 4.62 -10.26 -1.91
N ALA A 30 4.57 -11.04 -0.84
CA ALA A 30 4.60 -12.50 -0.88
C ALA A 30 3.28 -13.14 -1.38
N LYS A 31 2.25 -12.31 -1.66
CA LYS A 31 0.92 -12.76 -2.11
C LYS A 31 0.27 -13.75 -1.14
N ASN A 32 0.61 -13.66 0.14
CA ASN A 32 0.09 -14.53 1.18
C ASN A 32 -1.28 -14.05 1.63
N HIS A 33 -2.30 -14.42 0.85
CA HIS A 33 -3.68 -14.00 1.07
C HIS A 33 -4.20 -14.36 2.48
N GLN A 34 -3.93 -15.59 2.95
CA GLN A 34 -4.49 -16.10 4.19
C GLN A 34 -3.96 -15.35 5.42
N ASP A 35 -2.65 -15.11 5.50
CA ASP A 35 -2.07 -14.37 6.61
C ASP A 35 -2.36 -12.88 6.51
N LEU A 36 -2.42 -12.33 5.29
CA LEU A 36 -2.76 -10.92 5.06
C LEU A 36 -4.11 -10.58 5.70
N LEU A 37 -5.13 -11.43 5.54
CA LEU A 37 -6.45 -11.23 6.13
C LEU A 37 -6.45 -11.21 7.67
N LYS A 38 -5.43 -11.78 8.33
CA LYS A 38 -5.32 -11.78 9.81
C LYS A 38 -4.89 -10.42 10.36
N LEU A 39 -4.32 -9.55 9.53
CA LEU A 39 -3.91 -8.19 9.95
C LEU A 39 -5.09 -7.24 10.13
N PHE A 40 -6.25 -7.58 9.57
CA PHE A 40 -7.39 -6.66 9.50
C PHE A 40 -8.34 -6.83 10.68
N HIS A 41 -8.81 -5.69 11.17
CA HIS A 41 -9.75 -5.63 12.28
C HIS A 41 -11.13 -6.20 11.84
N PRO A 42 -11.78 -7.08 12.63
CA PRO A 42 -13.04 -7.70 12.23
C PRO A 42 -14.20 -6.69 12.06
N LYS A 43 -14.13 -5.55 12.75
CA LYS A 43 -15.08 -4.43 12.64
C LYS A 43 -14.55 -3.25 11.82
N GLY A 44 -13.51 -3.48 11.02
CA GLY A 44 -12.91 -2.45 10.18
C GLY A 44 -13.82 -2.02 9.03
N ARG A 45 -13.40 -0.97 8.32
CA ARG A 45 -14.08 -0.47 7.11
C ARG A 45 -13.11 -0.48 5.94
N PHE A 46 -13.41 -1.26 4.90
CA PHE A 46 -12.52 -1.51 3.78
C PHE A 46 -13.19 -1.07 2.48
N PHE A 47 -12.50 -0.22 1.71
CA PHE A 47 -13.03 0.44 0.52
C PHE A 47 -14.34 1.19 0.79
N ASN A 48 -14.43 1.81 1.96
CA ASN A 48 -15.63 2.46 2.53
C ASN A 48 -16.81 1.51 2.87
N ILE A 49 -16.62 0.20 2.75
CA ILE A 49 -17.63 -0.82 3.06
C ILE A 49 -17.34 -1.44 4.44
N PRO A 50 -18.31 -1.49 5.37
CA PRO A 50 -18.13 -2.11 6.69
C PRO A 50 -18.25 -3.64 6.63
N ALA A 51 -17.60 -4.29 5.65
CA ALA A 51 -17.70 -5.73 5.44
C ALA A 51 -16.31 -6.32 5.15
N ARG A 52 -15.88 -7.26 6.00
CA ARG A 52 -14.64 -8.01 5.81
C ARG A 52 -14.67 -8.90 4.58
N ALA A 53 -15.84 -9.38 4.18
CA ALA A 53 -16.01 -10.19 2.96
C ALA A 53 -15.59 -9.43 1.68
N THR A 54 -15.80 -8.11 1.64
CA THR A 54 -15.32 -7.26 0.53
C THR A 54 -13.81 -7.27 0.44
N LEU A 55 -13.13 -7.23 1.59
CA LEU A 55 -11.67 -7.25 1.66
C LEU A 55 -11.11 -8.59 1.16
N ASP A 56 -11.72 -9.71 1.59
CA ASP A 56 -11.38 -11.06 1.15
C ASP A 56 -11.52 -11.20 -0.37
N GLY A 57 -12.70 -10.88 -0.92
CA GLY A 57 -12.93 -10.93 -2.36
C GLY A 57 -11.97 -10.03 -3.16
N TYR A 58 -11.67 -8.83 -2.66
CA TYR A 58 -10.71 -7.93 -3.29
C TYR A 58 -9.29 -8.53 -3.33
N PHE A 59 -8.77 -9.01 -2.19
CA PHE A 59 -7.42 -9.58 -2.16
C PHE A 59 -7.34 -10.92 -2.86
N PHE A 60 -8.41 -11.72 -2.87
CA PHE A 60 -8.46 -12.90 -3.71
C PHE A 60 -8.28 -12.55 -5.18
N GLU A 61 -9.07 -11.59 -5.68
CA GLU A 61 -8.98 -11.12 -7.07
C GLU A 61 -7.58 -10.61 -7.40
N VAL A 62 -7.03 -9.75 -6.54
CA VAL A 62 -5.72 -9.11 -6.77
C VAL A 62 -4.56 -10.07 -6.62
N LEU A 63 -4.54 -10.96 -5.63
CA LEU A 63 -3.34 -11.75 -5.31
C LEU A 63 -3.33 -13.12 -5.96
N ASN A 64 -4.49 -13.73 -6.20
CA ASN A 64 -4.58 -15.15 -6.57
C ASN A 64 -5.07 -15.39 -8.00
N THR A 65 -5.60 -14.37 -8.68
CA THR A 65 -6.10 -14.54 -10.05
C THR A 65 -5.08 -14.11 -11.10
N ARG A 66 -5.28 -14.58 -12.33
CA ARG A 66 -4.48 -14.18 -13.49
C ARG A 66 -4.66 -12.72 -13.91
N TYR A 67 -5.74 -12.07 -13.46
CA TYR A 67 -6.02 -10.65 -13.76
C TYR A 67 -5.37 -9.71 -12.74
N GLY A 68 -4.93 -10.25 -11.61
CA GLY A 68 -4.16 -9.53 -10.60
C GLY A 68 -2.67 -9.79 -10.71
N VAL A 69 -1.99 -9.72 -9.56
CA VAL A 69 -0.54 -9.79 -9.44
C VAL A 69 -0.02 -11.21 -9.20
N SER A 70 -0.83 -12.27 -9.32
CA SER A 70 -0.42 -13.63 -8.95
C SER A 70 0.90 -14.09 -9.60
N GLN A 71 1.09 -13.75 -10.88
CA GLN A 71 2.30 -14.06 -11.66
C GLN A 71 3.32 -12.92 -11.72
N HIS A 72 3.02 -11.77 -11.10
CA HIS A 72 3.83 -10.56 -11.24
C HIS A 72 4.83 -10.43 -10.08
N PHE A 73 6.05 -10.02 -10.39
CA PHE A 73 7.09 -9.74 -9.41
C PHE A 73 6.92 -8.35 -8.81
N CYS A 74 7.05 -8.21 -7.48
CA CYS A 74 7.03 -6.91 -6.81
C CYS A 74 8.41 -6.27 -6.94
N MET A 75 8.52 -5.22 -7.74
CA MET A 75 9.78 -4.53 -7.99
C MET A 75 10.14 -3.58 -6.86
N HIS A 76 9.14 -2.84 -6.38
CA HIS A 76 9.36 -1.72 -5.50
C HIS A 76 8.12 -1.41 -4.65
N VAL A 77 8.36 -0.84 -3.46
CA VAL A 77 7.32 -0.39 -2.55
C VAL A 77 7.64 1.04 -2.11
N ASN A 78 6.76 1.95 -2.48
CA ASN A 78 6.83 3.37 -2.14
C ASN A 78 5.94 3.65 -0.92
N HIS A 79 6.36 4.59 -0.08
CA HIS A 79 5.63 5.02 1.11
C HIS A 79 5.31 6.51 1.06
N GLY A 80 4.21 6.89 1.69
CA GLY A 80 3.83 8.29 1.85
C GLY A 80 2.63 8.46 2.77
N PHE A 81 1.93 9.56 2.58
CA PHE A 81 0.84 10.02 3.43
C PHE A 81 -0.32 10.53 2.58
N SER A 82 -1.54 10.21 3.00
CA SER A 82 -2.74 10.70 2.34
C SER A 82 -2.95 12.18 2.61
N MET A 83 -3.50 12.90 1.63
CA MET A 83 -3.83 14.33 1.69
C MET A 83 -5.34 14.57 1.50
N ASP A 84 -6.16 13.52 1.45
CA ASP A 84 -7.57 13.61 1.09
C ASP A 84 -8.53 13.52 2.29
N HIS A 85 -9.45 12.55 2.33
CA HIS A 85 -10.51 12.42 3.33
C HIS A 85 -10.00 12.31 4.77
N LYS A 86 -8.81 11.73 4.94
CA LYS A 86 -8.12 11.63 6.23
C LYS A 86 -6.63 11.91 6.00
N PRO A 87 -6.23 13.18 6.11
CA PRO A 87 -4.85 13.57 5.89
C PRO A 87 -3.92 12.94 6.95
N GLY A 88 -2.72 12.53 6.54
CA GLY A 88 -1.72 11.90 7.40
C GLY A 88 -1.83 10.38 7.54
N GLU A 89 -2.84 9.73 6.93
CA GLU A 89 -2.87 8.26 6.86
C GLU A 89 -1.70 7.70 6.06
N HIS A 90 -1.12 6.60 6.51
CA HIS A 90 -0.04 5.94 5.77
C HIS A 90 -0.53 5.45 4.41
N VAL A 91 0.19 5.84 3.37
CA VAL A 91 0.01 5.37 2.00
C VAL A 91 1.15 4.43 1.65
N VAL A 92 0.81 3.31 1.01
CA VAL A 92 1.74 2.36 0.41
C VAL A 92 1.37 2.19 -1.05
N GLU A 93 2.37 2.29 -1.93
CA GLU A 93 2.28 2.01 -3.35
C GLU A 93 3.16 0.79 -3.67
N PHE A 94 2.54 -0.26 -4.20
CA PHE A 94 3.24 -1.43 -4.71
C PHE A 94 3.34 -1.36 -6.22
N ARG A 95 4.52 -1.69 -6.73
CA ARG A 95 4.84 -1.68 -8.16
C ARG A 95 5.22 -3.08 -8.60
N PHE A 96 4.42 -3.65 -9.50
CA PHE A 96 4.59 -5.01 -10.00
C PHE A 96 4.86 -5.03 -11.50
N MET A 97 5.62 -6.02 -11.96
CA MET A 97 5.84 -6.24 -13.39
C MET A 97 5.70 -7.71 -13.75
N ASP A 98 5.46 -7.97 -15.02
CA ASP A 98 5.56 -9.30 -15.61
C ASP A 98 7.05 -9.62 -15.83
N PHE A 99 7.70 -10.14 -14.78
CA PHE A 99 9.12 -10.47 -14.81
C PHE A 99 9.33 -11.92 -15.22
N ASN A 100 9.98 -12.12 -16.35
CA ASN A 100 10.47 -13.44 -16.77
C ASN A 100 12.00 -13.38 -16.98
N PRO A 101 12.80 -13.89 -16.01
CA PRO A 101 14.26 -13.79 -16.05
C PRO A 101 14.91 -14.54 -17.22
N PHE A 102 14.17 -15.40 -17.90
CA PHE A 102 14.67 -16.21 -19.03
C PHE A 102 14.37 -15.61 -20.39
N THR A 103 13.51 -14.59 -20.47
CA THR A 103 13.07 -13.99 -21.75
C THR A 103 13.25 -12.48 -21.81
N MET A 104 13.55 -11.83 -20.68
CA MET A 104 13.82 -10.39 -20.65
C MET A 104 15.25 -10.07 -21.09
N GLY A 105 15.39 -9.19 -22.07
CA GLY A 105 16.66 -8.58 -22.46
C GLY A 105 17.10 -7.46 -21.50
N PRO A 106 18.36 -6.99 -21.61
CA PRO A 106 18.93 -5.94 -20.74
C PRO A 106 18.15 -4.61 -20.72
N GLU A 107 17.37 -4.35 -21.78
CA GLU A 107 16.50 -3.19 -21.90
C GLU A 107 15.39 -3.16 -20.84
N ASN A 108 14.96 -4.33 -20.36
CA ASN A 108 13.86 -4.50 -19.41
C ASN A 108 14.33 -4.77 -17.97
N ASP A 109 15.46 -4.16 -17.58
CA ASP A 109 16.04 -4.29 -16.24
C ASP A 109 15.10 -3.71 -15.15
N PRO A 110 14.59 -4.55 -14.21
CA PRO A 110 13.73 -4.09 -13.12
C PRO A 110 14.38 -3.03 -12.23
N ASN A 111 15.73 -3.00 -12.16
CA ASN A 111 16.44 -2.07 -11.29
C ASN A 111 16.32 -0.62 -11.75
N LYS A 112 16.03 -0.35 -13.03
CA LYS A 112 15.80 1.01 -13.54
C LYS A 112 14.68 1.73 -12.78
N ASN A 113 13.68 0.98 -12.33
CA ASN A 113 12.49 1.52 -11.68
C ASN A 113 12.58 1.56 -10.14
N LEU A 114 13.71 1.15 -9.53
CA LEU A 114 13.98 1.37 -8.10
C LEU A 114 14.06 2.86 -7.72
N THR A 115 14.14 3.75 -8.70
CA THR A 115 14.24 5.20 -8.51
C THR A 115 12.90 5.93 -8.69
N ARG A 116 11.83 5.25 -9.10
CA ARG A 116 10.53 5.89 -9.36
C ARG A 116 9.87 6.31 -8.06
N ALA A 117 9.58 7.60 -7.93
CA ALA A 117 8.92 8.15 -6.76
C ALA A 117 7.45 7.73 -6.66
N LEU A 118 6.91 7.84 -5.45
CA LEU A 118 5.49 7.64 -5.18
C LEU A 118 4.63 8.48 -6.13
N GLY A 119 3.68 7.84 -6.82
CA GLY A 119 2.71 8.52 -7.68
C GLY A 119 3.14 8.72 -9.13
N GLU A 120 4.39 8.41 -9.49
CA GLU A 120 4.79 8.40 -10.89
C GLU A 120 3.93 7.41 -11.72
N PRO A 121 3.79 7.60 -13.04
CA PRO A 121 3.11 6.64 -13.88
C PRO A 121 3.85 5.29 -13.90
N GLY A 122 3.12 4.23 -14.27
CA GLY A 122 3.71 2.92 -14.52
C GLY A 122 4.50 2.91 -15.82
N ASP A 123 5.50 2.05 -15.88
CA ASP A 123 6.26 1.77 -17.10
C ASP A 123 5.48 0.83 -18.03
N GLU A 124 5.05 1.35 -19.19
CA GLU A 124 4.28 0.57 -20.17
C GLU A 124 5.09 -0.57 -20.78
N ASP A 125 6.41 -0.38 -20.97
CA ASP A 125 7.30 -1.37 -21.57
C ASP A 125 7.43 -2.60 -20.66
N LEU A 126 7.41 -2.38 -19.34
CA LEU A 126 7.42 -3.46 -18.34
C LEU A 126 6.02 -3.98 -17.99
N LYS A 127 4.97 -3.44 -18.63
CA LYS A 127 3.56 -3.70 -18.28
C LYS A 127 3.32 -3.54 -16.79
N GLU A 128 3.81 -2.45 -16.22
CA GLU A 128 3.80 -2.24 -14.79
C GLU A 128 2.36 -2.11 -14.24
N MET A 129 2.07 -2.87 -13.18
CA MET A 129 0.85 -2.78 -12.41
C MET A 129 1.11 -2.08 -11.08
N ILE A 130 0.30 -1.05 -10.78
CA ILE A 130 0.45 -0.25 -9.57
C ILE A 130 -0.78 -0.42 -8.66
N TYR A 131 -0.53 -0.74 -7.38
CA TYR A 131 -1.56 -0.81 -6.35
C TYR A 131 -1.27 0.18 -5.23
N ARG A 132 -2.25 1.02 -4.89
CA ARG A 132 -2.11 2.05 -3.85
C ARG A 132 -3.15 1.87 -2.76
N PHE A 133 -2.69 1.90 -1.52
CA PHE A 133 -3.53 1.75 -0.34
C PHE A 133 -3.24 2.84 0.68
N SER A 134 -4.29 3.39 1.28
CA SER A 134 -4.23 4.20 2.50
C SER A 134 -4.75 3.36 3.67
N LEU A 135 -4.01 3.37 4.77
CA LEU A 135 -4.21 2.50 5.93
C LEU A 135 -4.41 3.31 7.21
N THR A 136 -5.31 2.84 8.07
CA THR A 136 -5.33 3.25 9.48
C THR A 136 -5.26 2.05 10.39
N PHE A 137 -4.84 2.32 11.62
CA PHE A 137 -4.62 1.33 12.64
C PHE A 137 -5.51 1.60 13.84
N LYS A 138 -6.01 0.52 14.45
CA LYS A 138 -6.76 0.55 15.70
C LYS A 138 -6.64 -0.81 16.36
N ASP A 139 -6.46 -0.84 17.68
CA ASP A 139 -6.45 -2.06 18.49
C ASP A 139 -5.43 -3.11 17.98
N GLY A 140 -4.24 -2.65 17.55
CA GLY A 140 -3.19 -3.51 17.01
C GLY A 140 -3.54 -4.20 15.67
N LYS A 141 -4.50 -3.65 14.92
CA LYS A 141 -4.95 -4.16 13.61
C LYS A 141 -5.11 -3.04 12.60
N ILE A 142 -5.13 -3.39 11.32
CA ILE A 142 -5.52 -2.48 10.24
C ILE A 142 -7.04 -2.29 10.31
N PHE A 143 -7.46 -1.07 10.61
CA PHE A 143 -8.86 -0.72 10.82
C PHE A 143 -9.53 -0.21 9.54
N THR A 144 -8.79 0.53 8.71
CA THR A 144 -9.28 0.92 7.38
C THR A 144 -8.27 0.64 6.28
N LEU A 145 -8.79 0.29 5.12
CA LEU A 145 -8.06 0.19 3.86
C LEU A 145 -8.88 0.89 2.78
N ARG A 146 -8.26 1.74 1.96
CA ARG A 146 -8.92 2.39 0.83
C ARG A 146 -7.93 2.78 -0.25
N HIS A 147 -8.42 3.16 -1.42
CA HIS A 147 -7.59 3.80 -2.43
C HIS A 147 -7.43 5.29 -2.12
N PRO A 148 -6.19 5.80 -1.99
CA PRO A 148 -5.96 7.23 -1.83
C PRO A 148 -6.22 7.95 -3.16
N LYS A 149 -6.87 9.11 -3.09
CA LYS A 149 -7.12 10.04 -4.21
C LYS A 149 -6.04 11.12 -4.29
N ARG A 150 -5.53 11.56 -3.14
CA ARG A 150 -4.42 12.53 -3.04
C ARG A 150 -3.45 12.07 -1.96
N PHE A 151 -2.17 12.15 -2.24
CA PHE A 151 -1.11 11.69 -1.35
C PHE A 151 0.21 12.42 -1.66
N THR A 152 1.15 12.34 -0.74
CA THR A 152 2.50 12.93 -0.82
C THR A 152 3.50 11.99 -0.17
N ALA A 153 4.76 11.99 -0.62
CA ALA A 153 5.84 11.31 0.08
C ALA A 153 6.32 12.10 1.31
N ASP A 154 5.97 13.39 1.38
CA ASP A 154 6.55 14.35 2.30
C ASP A 154 5.63 14.70 3.49
N LEU A 155 6.17 14.53 4.70
CA LEU A 155 5.53 14.87 5.97
C LEU A 155 5.50 16.36 6.26
N GLU A 156 6.35 17.18 5.64
CA GLU A 156 6.43 18.63 5.87
C GLU A 156 5.12 19.37 5.53
N TYR A 157 4.21 18.71 4.80
CA TYR A 157 2.87 19.21 4.53
C TYR A 157 1.91 19.19 5.75
N PHE A 158 2.27 18.50 6.84
CA PHE A 158 1.43 18.36 8.03
C PHE A 158 1.98 19.13 9.23
N ASN A 159 1.10 19.87 9.90
CA ASN A 159 1.37 20.41 11.23
C ASN A 159 0.96 19.37 12.29
N LEU A 160 1.86 19.06 13.23
CA LEU A 160 1.56 18.15 14.34
C LEU A 160 0.88 18.94 15.48
N SER A 161 -0.36 18.59 15.83
CA SER A 161 -0.98 19.05 17.08
C SER A 161 -0.69 18.08 18.21
N ASN A 162 -0.41 18.64 19.39
CA ASN A 162 -0.33 17.91 20.66
C ASN A 162 -1.73 17.63 21.21
#